data_AF-A0A2W6W8L6-F1
#
_entry.id   AF-A0A2W6W8L6-F1
#
_cell.length_a   1.000
_cell.length_b   1.000
_cell.length_c   1.000
_cell.angle_alpha   90.00
_cell.angle_beta   90.00
_cell.angle_gamma   90.00
#
_symmetry.space_group_name_H-M   'P 1'
#
loop_
_entity.id
_entity.type
_entity.pdbx_description
1 polymer ?
#
loop_
_entity_poly.entity_id
_entity_poly.type
_entity_poly.pdbx_seq_one_letter_code
_entity_poly.pdbx_strand_id
1 'polypeptide(L)'
;MAKFDVYRLGDGGLHLLDCQADLLDVLNTRLVVPLMPVEDAPVPAARLNPVFVIAGGEYVMVTQFAASISVSELTQRVVSLAEHDIAIGNALDMLISGF
;
A
#
# COMPACT_ATOMS: atom_id res chain seq x y z
N MET A 1 -8.56 11.62 2.53
CA MET A 1 -7.92 10.71 1.52
C MET A 1 -8.63 9.37 1.58
N ALA A 2 -8.82 8.68 0.44
CA ALA A 2 -9.59 7.45 0.43
C ALA A 2 -8.71 6.22 0.70
N LYS A 3 -9.21 5.29 1.51
CA LYS A 3 -8.61 3.98 1.73
C LYS A 3 -8.33 3.30 0.37
N PHE A 4 -7.15 2.70 0.26
CA PHE A 4 -6.62 2.03 -0.93
C PHE A 4 -6.25 2.93 -2.10
N ASP A 5 -6.19 4.25 -1.90
CA ASP A 5 -5.49 5.12 -2.84
C ASP A 5 -3.97 4.89 -2.78
N VAL A 6 -3.33 4.92 -3.95
CA VAL A 6 -1.88 4.84 -4.11
C VAL A 6 -1.32 6.23 -4.35
N TYR A 7 -0.28 6.56 -3.60
CA TYR A 7 0.43 7.83 -3.69
C TYR A 7 1.88 7.60 -4.10
N ARG A 8 2.46 8.56 -4.82
CA ARG A 8 3.89 8.58 -5.13
C ARG A 8 4.61 9.53 -4.19
N LEU A 9 5.65 9.03 -3.51
CA LEU A 9 6.47 9.83 -2.60
C LEU A 9 7.67 10.45 -3.35
N GLY A 10 7.65 11.78 -3.47
CA GLY A 10 8.72 12.56 -4.10
C GLY A 10 9.06 12.11 -5.53
N ASP A 11 10.24 12.52 -6.00
CA ASP A 11 10.77 12.15 -7.32
C ASP A 11 11.40 10.74 -7.34
N GLY A 12 11.55 10.11 -6.16
CA GLY A 12 12.21 8.80 -5.98
C GLY A 12 11.37 7.59 -6.35
N GLY A 13 10.12 7.76 -6.79
CA GLY A 13 9.33 6.70 -7.41
C GLY A 13 8.71 5.66 -6.45
N LEU A 14 8.86 5.81 -5.13
CA LEU A 14 8.23 4.91 -4.16
C LEU A 14 6.71 5.12 -4.16
N HIS A 15 5.97 4.05 -4.40
CA HIS A 15 4.51 4.05 -4.32
C HIS A 15 4.07 3.58 -2.94
N LEU A 16 3.13 4.29 -2.33
CA LEU A 16 2.58 4.01 -1.01
C LEU A 16 1.08 3.80 -1.12
N LEU A 17 0.60 2.65 -0.67
CA LEU A 17 -0.80 2.30 -0.58
C LEU A 17 -1.38 2.74 0.77
N ASP A 18 -2.37 3.63 0.78
CA ASP A 18 -3.13 3.96 1.99
C ASP A 18 -3.97 2.75 2.43
N CYS A 19 -3.71 2.24 3.63
CA CYS A 19 -4.42 1.10 4.20
C CYS A 19 -5.33 1.49 5.37
N GLN A 20 -5.39 2.78 5.71
CA GLN A 20 -6.13 3.30 6.85
C GLN A 20 -7.62 3.45 6.51
N ALA A 21 -8.48 3.07 7.45
CA ALA A 21 -9.93 3.22 7.29
C ALA A 21 -10.34 4.70 7.14
N ASP A 22 -11.29 4.99 6.24
CA ASP A 22 -11.79 6.35 5.97
C ASP A 22 -12.39 7.02 7.21
N LEU A 23 -12.92 6.23 8.15
CA LEU A 23 -13.42 6.72 9.44
C LEU A 23 -12.34 7.49 10.24
N LEU A 24 -11.06 7.20 9.98
CA LEU A 24 -9.91 7.80 10.64
C LEU A 24 -9.26 8.94 9.81
N ASP A 25 -9.96 9.53 8.84
CA ASP A 25 -9.44 10.65 8.00
C ASP A 25 -9.16 11.94 8.81
N VAL A 26 -9.63 12.03 10.06
CA VAL A 26 -9.32 13.16 10.96
C VAL A 26 -7.88 13.13 11.49
N LEU A 27 -7.16 12.00 11.35
CA LEU A 27 -5.78 11.88 11.79
C LEU A 27 -4.83 12.52 10.77
N ASN A 28 -3.73 13.11 11.26
CA ASN A 28 -2.71 13.73 10.41
C ASN A 28 -1.68 12.72 9.85
N THR A 29 -1.86 11.43 10.15
CA THR A 29 -1.03 10.34 9.66
C THR A 29 -1.88 9.28 8.96
N ARG A 30 -1.23 8.52 8.08
CA ARG A 30 -1.81 7.37 7.38
C ARG A 30 -0.96 6.13 7.61
N LEU A 31 -1.61 5.02 7.96
CA LEU A 31 -1.03 3.68 7.81
C LEU A 31 -0.90 3.36 6.32
N VAL A 32 0.33 3.20 5.85
CA VAL A 32 0.63 2.90 4.46
C VAL A 32 1.45 1.63 4.34
N VAL A 33 1.39 1.01 3.16
CA VAL A 33 2.26 -0.10 2.76
C VAL A 33 2.98 0.25 1.46
N PRO A 34 4.30 0.05 1.36
CA PRO A 34 5.02 0.31 0.13
C PRO A 34 4.68 -0.71 -0.96
N LEU A 35 4.56 -0.21 -2.18
CA LEU A 35 4.43 -0.95 -3.42
C LEU A 35 5.77 -0.84 -4.16
N MET A 36 6.47 -1.96 -4.30
CA MET A 36 7.78 -2.04 -4.95
C MET A 36 7.65 -2.76 -6.29
N PRO A 37 8.36 -2.33 -7.35
CA PRO A 37 8.46 -3.12 -8.58
C PRO A 37 8.89 -4.56 -8.27
N VAL A 38 8.36 -5.54 -8.99
CA VAL A 38 8.67 -6.97 -8.74
C VAL A 38 10.18 -7.23 -8.82
N GLU A 39 10.90 -6.52 -9.69
CA GLU A 39 12.35 -6.62 -9.85
C GLU A 39 13.16 -6.15 -8.62
N ASP A 40 12.60 -5.25 -7.81
CA ASP A 40 13.27 -4.65 -6.64
C ASP A 40 12.74 -5.21 -5.31
N ALA A 41 11.59 -5.88 -5.33
CA ALA A 41 10.94 -6.41 -4.15
C ALA A 41 11.67 -7.64 -3.58
N PRO A 42 11.64 -7.85 -2.25
CA PRO A 42 11.99 -9.14 -1.66
C PRO A 42 11.12 -10.26 -2.26
N VAL A 43 11.63 -11.49 -2.24
CA VAL A 43 10.88 -12.67 -2.72
C VAL A 43 9.49 -12.70 -2.04
N PRO A 44 8.39 -12.57 -2.80
CA PRO A 44 7.06 -12.46 -2.23
C PRO A 44 6.68 -13.71 -1.44
N ALA A 45 6.27 -13.55 -0.19
CA ALA A 45 5.65 -14.62 0.57
C ALA A 45 4.17 -14.73 0.19
N ALA A 46 3.74 -15.95 -0.15
CA ALA A 46 2.35 -16.22 -0.51
C ALA A 46 1.39 -15.71 0.59
N ARG A 47 0.29 -15.06 0.19
CA ARG A 47 -0.70 -14.35 1.02
C ARG A 47 -0.23 -13.06 1.70
N LEU A 48 1.03 -12.95 2.11
CA LEU A 48 1.56 -11.73 2.72
C LEU A 48 1.81 -10.63 1.69
N ASN A 49 2.26 -10.98 0.48
CA ASN A 49 2.73 -10.03 -0.52
C ASN A 49 1.97 -10.16 -1.85
N PRO A 50 0.72 -9.65 -1.94
CA PRO A 50 -0.01 -9.64 -3.19
C PRO A 50 0.69 -8.77 -4.23
N VAL A 51 0.51 -9.12 -5.51
CA VAL A 51 1.04 -8.38 -6.66
C VAL A 51 -0.10 -7.69 -7.39
N PHE A 52 0.11 -6.44 -7.76
CA PHE A 52 -0.86 -5.60 -8.48
C PHE A 52 -0.27 -5.10 -9.79
N VAL A 53 -1.14 -4.88 -10.78
CA VAL A 53 -0.76 -4.21 -12.03
C VAL A 53 -1.17 -2.75 -11.95
N ILE A 54 -0.19 -1.84 -11.97
CA ILE A 54 -0.40 -0.40 -11.89
C ILE A 54 0.24 0.24 -13.12
N ALA A 55 -0.57 0.90 -13.96
CA ALA A 55 -0.11 1.54 -15.19
C ALA A 55 0.74 0.63 -16.12
N GLY A 56 0.48 -0.69 -16.10
CA GLY A 56 1.20 -1.68 -16.91
C GLY A 56 2.48 -2.25 -16.28
N GLY A 57 2.88 -1.77 -15.09
CA GLY A 57 3.96 -2.36 -14.28
C GLY A 57 3.41 -3.27 -13.18
N GLU A 58 4.16 -4.33 -12.84
CA GLU A 58 3.84 -5.21 -11.72
C GLU A 58 4.50 -4.70 -10.43
N TYR A 59 3.71 -4.57 -9.37
CA TYR A 59 4.14 -4.07 -8.08
C TYR A 59 3.74 -5.02 -6.96
N VAL A 60 4.70 -5.35 -6.11
CA VAL A 60 4.51 -6.15 -4.90
C VAL A 60 4.12 -5.24 -3.75
N MET A 61 3.02 -5.56 -3.07
CA MET A 61 2.72 -4.99 -1.76
C MET A 61 3.62 -5.62 -0.71
N VAL A 62 4.61 -4.86 -0.24
CA VAL A 62 5.60 -5.33 0.74
C VAL A 62 5.04 -5.10 2.15
N THR A 63 3.99 -5.85 2.49
CA THR A 63 3.14 -5.66 3.67
C THR A 63 3.91 -5.57 4.98
N GLN A 64 4.98 -6.34 5.14
CA GLN A 64 5.87 -6.30 6.32
C GLN A 64 6.60 -4.97 6.52
N PHE A 65 6.59 -4.06 5.53
CA PHE A 65 7.12 -2.71 5.63
C PHE A 65 6.02 -1.67 5.89
N ALA A 66 4.85 -2.10 6.40
CA ALA A 66 3.80 -1.20 6.84
C ALA A 66 4.34 -0.16 7.83
N ALA A 67 3.98 1.10 7.61
CA ALA A 67 4.46 2.23 8.41
C ALA A 67 3.40 3.33 8.50
N SER A 68 3.54 4.23 9.47
CA SER A 68 2.77 5.47 9.54
C SER A 68 3.55 6.60 8.89
N ILE A 69 2.93 7.38 7.99
CA ILE A 69 3.52 8.56 7.36
C ILE A 69 2.62 9.79 7.55
N SER A 70 3.17 11.00 7.47
CA SER A 70 2.38 12.23 7.52
C SER A 70 1.52 12.40 6.27
N VAL A 71 0.28 12.87 6.41
CA VAL A 71 -0.59 13.24 5.29
C VAL A 71 0.08 14.27 4.36
N SER A 72 0.93 15.15 4.91
CA SER A 72 1.65 16.16 4.12
C SER A 72 2.64 15.58 3.10
N GLU A 73 3.04 14.32 3.26
CA GLU A 73 3.95 13.62 2.36
C GLU A 73 3.20 12.93 1.19
N LEU A 74 1.89 12.69 1.35
CA LEU A 74 1.05 11.97 0.39
C LEU A 74 0.36 12.94 -0.58
N THR A 75 1.16 13.60 -1.42
CA THR A 75 0.71 14.73 -2.26
C THR A 75 0.27 14.33 -3.66
N GLN A 76 0.83 13.26 -4.23
CA GLN A 76 0.57 12.85 -5.61
C GLN A 76 -0.16 11.51 -5.66
N ARG A 77 -1.50 11.56 -5.77
CA ARG A 77 -2.33 10.38 -6.00
C ARG A 77 -2.11 9.84 -7.42
N VAL A 78 -1.94 8.53 -7.54
CA VAL A 78 -1.67 7.82 -8.80
C VAL A 78 -2.91 7.05 -9.28
N VAL A 79 -3.39 6.12 -8.45
CA VAL A 79 -4.52 5.21 -8.78
C VAL A 79 -5.21 4.78 -7.49
N SER A 80 -6.36 4.12 -7.59
CA SER A 80 -6.98 3.39 -6.47
C SER A 80 -6.91 1.89 -6.71
N LEU A 81 -6.62 1.13 -5.65
CA LEU A 81 -6.68 -0.32 -5.62
C LEU A 81 -7.90 -0.83 -4.84
N ALA A 82 -8.97 -0.04 -4.74
CA ALA A 82 -10.16 -0.40 -3.97
C ALA A 82 -10.84 -1.69 -4.45
N GLU A 83 -10.71 -2.05 -5.72
CA GLU A 83 -11.20 -3.34 -6.27
C GLU A 83 -10.43 -4.57 -5.75
N HIS A 84 -9.27 -4.35 -5.11
CA HIS A 84 -8.43 -5.38 -4.51
C HIS A 84 -8.54 -5.41 -2.98
N ASP A 85 -9.61 -4.86 -2.41
CA ASP A 85 -9.86 -4.76 -0.96
C ASP A 85 -9.67 -6.08 -0.21
N ILE A 86 -10.16 -7.20 -0.76
CA ILE A 86 -10.04 -8.54 -0.17
C ILE A 86 -8.56 -8.96 -0.12
N ALA A 87 -7.81 -8.76 -1.21
CA ALA A 87 -6.40 -9.15 -1.28
C ALA A 87 -5.53 -8.32 -0.32
N ILE A 88 -5.79 -7.02 -0.26
CA ILE A 88 -5.09 -6.09 0.65
C ILE A 88 -5.45 -6.41 2.11
N GLY A 89 -6.72 -6.64 2.40
CA GLY A 89 -7.21 -7.00 3.73
C GLY A 89 -6.59 -8.29 4.25
N ASN A 90 -6.57 -9.34 3.42
CA ASN A 90 -5.96 -10.63 3.78
C ASN A 90 -4.45 -10.50 4.03
N ALA A 91 -3.74 -9.67 3.25
CA ALA A 91 -2.32 -9.44 3.47
C ALA A 91 -2.05 -8.75 4.82
N LEU A 92 -2.86 -7.75 5.17
CA LEU A 92 -2.76 -7.05 6.46
C LEU A 92 -3.15 -7.97 7.62
N ASP A 93 -4.17 -8.81 7.47
CA ASP A 93 -4.55 -9.81 8.48
C ASP A 93 -3.47 -10.87 8.64
N MET A 94 -2.83 -11.32 7.55
CA MET A 94 -1.68 -12.22 7.62
C MET A 94 -0.51 -11.60 8.40
N LEU A 95 -0.26 -10.29 8.24
CA LEU A 95 0.80 -9.60 9.00
C LEU A 95 0.48 -9.50 10.50
N ILE A 96 -0.78 -9.20 10.84
CA ILE A 96 -1.18 -8.88 12.22
C ILE A 96 -1.57 -10.14 13.00
N SER A 97 -2.35 -11.01 12.37
CA SER A 97 -3.03 -12.16 12.97
C SER A 97 -2.50 -13.51 12.48
N GLY A 98 -1.94 -13.57 11.27
CA GLY A 98 -1.30 -14.78 10.71
C GLY A 98 -2.23 -15.78 10.01
N PHE A 99 -3.42 -15.35 9.55
CA PHE A 99 -4.42 -16.22 8.93
C PHE A 99 -4.44 -16.15 7.39
#